data_AF-A0A8T5H2H2-F1
#
_entry.id   AF-A0A8T5H2H2-F1
#
_cell.length_a   1.000
_cell.length_b   1.000
_cell.length_c   1.000
_cell.angle_alpha   90.00
_cell.angle_beta   90.00
_cell.angle_gamma   90.00
#
_symmetry.space_group_name_H-M   'P 1'
#
loop_
_entity.id
_entity.type
_entity.pdbx_description
1 polymer ?
#
loop_
_entity_poly.entity_id
_entity_poly.type
_entity_poly.pdbx_seq_one_letter_code
_entity_poly.pdbx_strand_id
1 'polypeptide(L)' 'MAKCSICKAQLAETFLGKIKGTIVKKASSSKKYSVCFSCQKKFSTKEELLEQLKKV' A
#
# COMPACT_ATOMS: atom_id res chain seq x y z
N MET A 1 6.85 -8.19 9.34
CA MET A 1 5.44 -8.14 8.91
C MET A 1 5.08 -6.73 8.46
N ALA A 2 5.02 -6.51 7.14
CA ALA A 2 4.60 -5.23 6.59
C ALA A 2 3.10 -5.02 6.83
N LYS A 3 2.67 -3.80 7.18
CA LYS A 3 1.25 -3.45 7.32
C LYS A 3 0.82 -2.59 6.13
N CYS A 4 -0.42 -2.74 5.72
CA CYS A 4 -1.01 -1.85 4.73
C CYS A 4 -1.14 -0.44 5.33
N SER A 5 -0.60 0.58 4.68
CA SER A 5 -0.69 1.97 5.17
C SER A 5 -2.14 2.50 5.19
N ILE A 6 -3.02 1.95 4.35
CA ILE A 6 -4.43 2.34 4.26
C ILE A 6 -5.29 1.63 5.31
N CYS A 7 -5.41 0.30 5.24
CA CYS A 7 -6.28 -0.46 6.14
C CYS A 7 -5.58 -1.01 7.41
N LYS A 8 -4.28 -0.76 7.59
CA LYS A 8 -3.46 -1.28 8.70
C LYS A 8 -3.42 -2.81 8.83
N ALA A 9 -4.03 -3.54 7.91
CA ALA A 9 -4.00 -4.99 7.85
C ALA A 9 -2.57 -5.51 7.65
N GLN A 10 -2.24 -6.66 8.24
CA GLN A 10 -0.98 -7.32 7.98
C GLN A 10 -0.93 -7.84 6.54
N LEU A 11 0.12 -7.47 5.83
CA LEU A 11 0.41 -7.99 4.51
C LEU A 11 1.09 -9.35 4.69
N ALA A 12 0.46 -10.38 4.14
CA ALA A 12 1.05 -11.71 4.07
C ALA A 12 2.25 -11.68 3.12
N GLU A 13 3.28 -12.46 3.45
CA GLU A 13 4.44 -12.65 2.59
C GLU A 13 4.16 -13.89 1.70
N THR A 14 4.59 -13.85 0.45
CA THR A 14 4.56 -15.02 -0.42
C THR A 14 5.66 -15.99 -0.01
N PHE A 15 5.58 -17.23 -0.50
CA PHE A 15 6.62 -18.24 -0.31
C PHE A 15 8.03 -17.75 -0.72
N LEU A 16 8.10 -16.80 -1.67
CA LEU A 16 9.32 -16.14 -2.12
C LEU A 16 9.76 -14.94 -1.24
N GLY A 17 9.18 -14.78 -0.05
CA GLY A 17 9.47 -13.65 0.85
C GLY A 17 9.02 -12.29 0.31
N LYS A 18 8.17 -12.26 -0.72
CA LYS A 18 7.66 -10.99 -1.29
C LYS A 18 6.33 -10.62 -0.63
N ILE A 19 6.17 -9.36 -0.29
CA ILE A 19 4.94 -8.85 0.32
C ILE A 19 3.77 -8.99 -0.69
N LYS A 20 2.63 -9.58 -0.29
CA LYS A 20 1.39 -9.62 -1.10
C LYS A 20 0.71 -8.25 -1.14
N GLY A 21 1.26 -7.33 -1.94
CA GLY A 21 0.73 -6.00 -2.12
C GLY A 21 1.56 -5.15 -3.07
N THR A 22 1.25 -3.86 -3.13
CA THR A 22 1.95 -2.85 -3.93
C THR A 22 2.70 -1.90 -3.02
N ILE A 23 3.93 -1.52 -3.42
CA ILE A 23 4.65 -0.44 -2.77
C ILE A 23 4.45 0.83 -3.59
N VAL A 24 3.85 1.84 -2.99
CA VAL A 24 3.58 3.14 -3.61
C VAL A 24 4.50 4.19 -2.99
N LYS A 25 5.21 4.94 -3.82
CA LYS A 25 6.04 6.07 -3.40
C LYS A 25 5.32 7.37 -3.79
N LYS A 26 5.18 8.31 -2.86
CA LYS A 26 4.72 9.66 -3.21
C LYS A 26 5.86 10.42 -3.89
N ALA A 27 5.58 11.12 -4.97
CA ALA A 27 6.59 11.93 -5.66
C ALA A 27 7.23 12.99 -4.72
N SER A 28 6.44 13.54 -3.80
CA SER A 28 6.86 14.58 -2.85
C SER A 28 7.52 14.02 -1.57
N SER A 29 7.65 12.69 -1.41
CA SER A 29 8.21 12.12 -0.20
C SER A 29 9.02 10.86 -0.46
N SER A 30 10.19 10.73 0.17
CA SER A 30 10.99 9.50 0.11
C SER A 30 10.36 8.31 0.84
N LYS A 31 9.20 8.51 1.50
CA LYS A 31 8.44 7.48 2.19
C LYS A 31 7.80 6.49 1.19
N LYS A 32 8.04 5.21 1.43
CA LYS A 32 7.42 4.08 0.73
C LYS A 32 6.22 3.61 1.54
N TYR A 33 5.06 3.48 0.89
CA TYR A 33 3.83 3.01 1.50
C TYR A 33 3.49 1.63 0.96
N SER A 34 3.35 0.66 1.83
CA SER A 34 2.92 -0.68 1.48
C SER A 34 1.39 -0.75 1.48
N VAL A 35 0.79 -1.18 0.38
CA VAL A 35 -0.67 -1.23 0.19
C VAL A 35 -1.08 -2.66 -0.15
N CYS A 36 -2.13 -3.19 0.48
CA CYS A 36 -2.60 -4.54 0.19
C CYS A 36 -3.35 -4.61 -1.14
N PHE A 37 -3.39 -5.79 -1.75
CA PHE A 37 -4.11 -6.01 -3.01
C PHE A 37 -5.61 -5.65 -2.91
N SER A 38 -6.24 -5.87 -1.76
CA SER A 38 -7.64 -5.47 -1.55
C SER A 38 -7.82 -3.95 -1.59
N CYS A 39 -6.93 -3.18 -0.96
CA CYS A 39 -6.96 -1.72 -1.04
C CYS A 39 -6.61 -1.21 -2.43
N GLN A 40 -5.64 -1.84 -3.11
CA GLN A 40 -5.32 -1.52 -4.50
C GLN A 40 -6.51 -1.80 -5.44
N LYS A 41 -7.28 -2.88 -5.21
CA LYS A 41 -8.51 -3.16 -5.95
C LYS A 41 -9.66 -2.20 -5.61
N LYS A 42 -9.72 -1.73 -4.36
CA LYS A 42 -10.76 -0.79 -3.91
C LYS A 42 -10.54 0.61 -4.49
N PHE A 43 -9.28 1.01 -4.61
CA PHE A 43 -8.85 2.30 -5.16
C PHE A 43 -8.02 2.04 -6.42
N SER A 44 -8.72 1.78 -7.52
CA SER A 44 -8.10 1.47 -8.82
C SER A 44 -7.29 2.64 -9.37
N THR A 45 -7.65 3.86 -8.99
CA THR A 45 -7.03 5.10 -9.47
C THR A 45 -5.88 5.54 -8.58
N LYS A 46 -4.77 5.93 -9.19
CA LYS A 46 -3.58 6.41 -8.48
C LYS A 46 -3.88 7.60 -7.56
N GLU A 47 -4.82 8.45 -7.95
CA GLU A 47 -5.25 9.65 -7.24
C GLU A 47 -5.95 9.30 -5.92
N GLU A 48 -6.98 8.46 -5.96
CA GLU A 48 -7.70 8.01 -4.75
C GLU A 48 -6.77 7.31 -3.76
N LEU A 49 -5.88 6.47 -4.28
CA LEU A 49 -4.90 5.77 -3.47
C LEU A 49 -3.90 6.76 -2.85
N LEU A 50 -3.52 7.84 -3.56
CA LEU A 50 -2.70 8.92 -3.02
C LEU A 50 -3.44 9.74 -1.94
N GLU A 51 -4.73 10.00 -2.11
CA GLU A 51 -5.57 10.72 -1.15
C GLU A 51 -5.68 9.96 0.18
N GLN A 52 -5.95 8.66 0.12
CA GLN A 52 -5.97 7.81 1.32
C GLN A 52 -4.61 7.82 2.02
N LEU A 53 -3.52 7.81 1.25
CA LEU A 53 -2.16 7.90 1.79
C LEU A 53 -1.81 9.32 2.28
N LYS A 54 -2.50 10.40 1.90
CA LYS A 54 -2.31 11.77 2.42
C LYS A 54 -2.94 11.98 3.79
N LYS A 55 -3.97 11.20 4.13
CA LYS A 55 -4.63 11.26 5.45
C LYS A 55 -3.89 10.51 6.56
N VAL A 56 -2.80 9.81 6.23
CA VAL A 56 -1.93 9.03 7.14
C VAL A 56 -0.58 9.72 7.26
#